data_AF-A0A7C2U8K9-F1
#
_entry.id   AF-A0A7C2U8K9-F1
#
_cell.length_a   1.000
_cell.length_b   1.000
_cell.length_c   1.000
_cell.angle_alpha   90.00
_cell.angle_beta   90.00
_cell.angle_gamma   90.00
#
_symmetry.space_group_name_H-M   'P 1'
#
loop_
_entity.id
_entity.type
_entity.pdbx_description
1 polymer ?
#
loop_
_entity_poly.entity_id
_entity_poly.type
_entity_poly.pdbx_seq_one_letter_code
_entity_poly.pdbx_strand_id
1 'polypeptide(L)'
;MPSNELIITVMLPFGLTKRRAHYLASCPILDVHSQGETAEKAKANLVEALSLFLISCLERETLDTVLKECGFKVAAARPKQARQENYVKVPIPFRASHKPSYNVSYNAC
;
A
#
# COMPACT_ATOMS: atom_id res chain seq x y z
N MET A 1 25.80 -5.00 -4.54
CA MET A 1 25.50 -4.38 -3.24
C MET A 1 24.13 -4.89 -2.82
N PRO A 2 23.94 -5.52 -1.65
CA PRO A 2 22.58 -5.83 -1.22
C PRO A 2 21.81 -4.51 -1.09
N SER A 3 20.70 -4.39 -1.79
CA SER A 3 19.82 -3.24 -1.68
C SER A 3 19.20 -3.26 -0.28
N ASN A 4 19.49 -2.25 0.54
CA ASN A 4 18.85 -2.07 1.84
C ASN A 4 17.41 -1.54 1.62
N GLU A 5 16.59 -2.37 0.99
CA GLU A 5 15.22 -2.07 0.61
C GLU A 5 14.26 -2.85 1.51
N LEU A 6 13.34 -2.10 2.13
CA LEU A 6 12.20 -2.63 2.86
C LEU A 6 10.96 -2.31 2.03
N ILE A 7 10.14 -3.30 1.71
CA ILE A 7 8.85 -3.08 1.04
C ILE A 7 7.74 -3.46 1.98
N ILE A 8 6.95 -2.46 2.39
CA ILE A 8 5.70 -2.70 3.11
C ILE A 8 4.60 -2.89 2.07
N THR A 9 3.85 -3.98 2.16
CA THR A 9 2.69 -4.21 1.28
C THR A 9 1.40 -4.01 2.05
N VAL A 10 0.61 -3.03 1.60
CA VAL A 10 -0.73 -2.76 2.15
C VAL A 10 -1.76 -3.49 1.28
N MET A 11 -2.72 -4.17 1.91
CA MET A 11 -3.85 -4.78 1.22
C MET A 11 -5.08 -3.89 1.38
N LEU A 12 -5.63 -3.43 0.26
CA LEU A 12 -6.78 -2.53 0.25
C LEU A 12 -7.92 -3.10 -0.58
N PRO A 13 -9.17 -2.97 -0.12
CA PRO A 13 -10.33 -3.35 -0.92
C PRO A 13 -10.42 -2.44 -2.15
N PHE A 14 -10.82 -2.99 -3.28
CA PHE A 14 -11.10 -2.21 -4.48
C PHE A 14 -12.37 -2.69 -5.19
N GLY A 15 -12.95 -1.80 -5.98
CA GLY A 15 -14.02 -2.09 -6.91
C GLY A 15 -13.56 -1.84 -8.35
N LEU A 16 -14.17 -2.55 -9.29
CA LEU A 16 -13.97 -2.36 -10.72
C LEU A 16 -15.33 -2.21 -11.39
N THR A 17 -15.51 -1.16 -12.18
CA THR A 17 -16.74 -0.89 -12.91
C THR A 17 -16.44 -0.66 -14.38
N LYS A 18 -17.07 -1.41 -15.28
CA LYS A 18 -17.02 -1.14 -16.72
C LYS A 18 -17.86 0.10 -17.04
N ARG A 19 -17.26 1.08 -17.70
CA ARG A 19 -17.91 2.22 -18.36
C ARG A 19 -17.79 2.02 -19.88
N ARG A 20 -18.54 2.81 -20.65
CA ARG A 20 -18.72 2.62 -22.12
C ARG A 20 -17.45 2.15 -22.85
N ALA A 21 -16.36 2.92 -22.72
CA ALA A 21 -15.08 2.65 -23.39
C ALA A 21 -13.89 2.44 -22.44
N HIS A 22 -14.11 2.48 -21.11
CA HIS A 22 -13.04 2.40 -20.12
C HIS A 22 -13.51 1.65 -18.88
N TYR A 23 -12.58 1.19 -18.07
CA TYR A 23 -12.81 0.62 -16.76
C TYR A 23 -12.43 1.64 -15.68
N LEU A 24 -13.27 1.78 -14.66
CA LEU A 24 -13.01 2.57 -13.47
C LEU A 24 -12.64 1.62 -12.34
N ALA A 25 -11.42 1.76 -11.83
CA ALA A 25 -10.96 1.08 -10.62
C ALA A 25 -11.01 2.06 -9.45
N SER A 26 -11.39 1.60 -8.27
CA SER A 26 -11.68 2.47 -7.13
C SER A 26 -11.32 1.81 -5.82
N CYS A 27 -10.69 2.53 -4.90
CA CYS A 27 -10.53 2.16 -3.50
C CYS A 27 -11.38 3.12 -2.66
N PRO A 28 -12.65 2.79 -2.40
CA PRO A 28 -13.59 3.75 -1.80
C PRO A 28 -13.19 4.20 -0.40
N ILE A 29 -12.53 3.34 0.38
CA ILE A 29 -12.13 3.68 1.76
C ILE A 29 -11.05 4.76 1.82
N LEU A 30 -10.25 4.94 0.76
CA LEU A 30 -9.26 6.02 0.66
C LEU A 30 -9.66 7.10 -0.36
N ASP A 31 -10.85 6.99 -0.96
CA ASP A 31 -11.32 7.89 -2.03
C ASP A 31 -10.33 8.03 -3.21
N VAL A 32 -9.61 6.94 -3.53
CA VAL A 32 -8.66 6.90 -4.64
C VAL A 32 -9.25 6.15 -5.82
N HIS A 33 -9.21 6.79 -6.99
CA HIS A 33 -9.77 6.27 -8.22
C HIS A 33 -8.74 6.32 -9.35
N SER A 34 -8.86 5.40 -10.30
CA SER A 34 -8.11 5.43 -11.55
C SER A 34 -8.92 4.78 -12.67
N GLN A 35 -8.49 4.97 -13.91
CA GLN A 35 -9.16 4.40 -15.08
C GLN A 35 -8.17 3.80 -16.06
N GLY A 36 -8.67 2.93 -16.95
CA GLY A 36 -7.89 2.35 -18.04
C GLY A 36 -8.78 1.75 -19.11
N GLU A 37 -8.24 1.54 -20.31
CA GLU A 37 -8.98 0.95 -21.44
C GLU A 37 -9.36 -0.52 -21.18
N THR A 38 -8.59 -1.20 -20.33
CA THR A 38 -8.86 -2.57 -19.86
C THR A 38 -9.00 -2.62 -18.34
N ALA A 39 -9.60 -3.70 -17.84
CA ALA A 39 -9.73 -3.98 -16.41
C ALA A 39 -8.35 -4.02 -15.72
N GLU A 40 -7.39 -4.67 -16.37
CA GLU A 40 -6.02 -4.84 -15.89
C GLU A 40 -5.30 -3.49 -15.84
N LYS A 41 -5.47 -2.65 -16.87
CA LYS A 41 -4.86 -1.32 -16.92
C LYS A 41 -5.45 -0.41 -15.85
N ALA A 42 -6.77 -0.41 -15.67
CA ALA A 42 -7.42 0.35 -14.60
C ALA A 42 -6.91 -0.11 -13.22
N LYS A 43 -6.82 -1.42 -12.98
CA LYS A 43 -6.29 -1.97 -11.74
C LYS A 43 -4.82 -1.60 -11.49
N ALA A 44 -3.97 -1.71 -12.51
CA ALA A 44 -2.55 -1.34 -12.41
C ALA A 44 -2.39 0.15 -12.09
N ASN A 45 -3.13 1.00 -12.79
CA ASN A 45 -3.16 2.44 -12.52
C ASN A 45 -3.68 2.75 -11.11
N LEU A 46 -4.62 1.95 -10.57
CA LEU A 46 -5.09 2.10 -9.19
C LEU A 46 -4.00 1.78 -8.18
N VAL A 47 -3.23 0.70 -8.39
CA VAL A 47 -2.12 0.33 -7.50
C VAL A 47 -1.05 1.43 -7.46
N GLU A 48 -0.72 2.00 -8.62
CA GLU A 48 0.22 3.11 -8.71
C GLU A 48 -0.31 4.36 -7.97
N ALA A 49 -1.56 4.76 -8.23
CA ALA A 49 -2.19 5.90 -7.57
C ALA A 49 -2.25 5.74 -6.04
N LEU A 50 -2.59 4.54 -5.57
CA LEU A 50 -2.59 4.21 -4.13
C LEU A 50 -1.18 4.24 -3.52
N SER A 51 -0.18 3.73 -4.23
CA SER A 51 1.21 3.76 -3.77
C SER A 51 1.69 5.21 -3.62
N LEU A 52 1.46 6.05 -4.64
CA LEU A 52 1.79 7.47 -4.60
C LEU A 52 1.04 8.22 -3.50
N PHE A 53 -0.24 7.94 -3.30
CA PHE A 53 -1.05 8.52 -2.23
C PHE A 53 -0.46 8.20 -0.84
N LEU A 54 -0.19 6.92 -0.56
CA LEU A 54 0.33 6.47 0.73
C LEU A 54 1.76 6.98 0.98
N ILE A 55 2.61 7.00 -0.05
CA ILE A 55 3.96 7.57 0.02
C ILE A 55 3.87 9.07 0.35
N SER A 56 3.02 9.83 -0.35
CA SER A 56 2.82 11.26 -0.06
C SER A 56 2.33 11.49 1.38
N CYS A 57 1.46 10.63 1.90
CA CYS A 57 1.02 10.71 3.30
C CYS A 57 2.16 10.46 4.29
N LEU A 58 3.06 9.52 3.98
CA LEU A 58 4.26 9.24 4.80
C LEU A 58 5.25 10.41 4.76
N GLU A 59 5.55 10.94 3.57
CA GLU A 59 6.46 12.08 3.37
C GLU A 59 5.97 13.35 4.08
N ARG A 60 4.65 13.49 4.26
CA ARG A 60 4.01 14.63 4.95
C ARG A 60 3.71 14.33 6.42
N GLU A 61 4.08 13.17 6.94
CA GLU A 61 3.77 12.72 8.31
C GLU A 61 2.26 12.73 8.65
N THR A 62 1.42 12.50 7.64
CA THR A 62 -0.07 12.56 7.76
C THR A 62 -0.75 11.20 7.66
N LEU A 63 -0.01 10.11 7.40
CA LEU A 63 -0.59 8.79 7.20
C LEU A 63 -1.48 8.34 8.36
N ASP A 64 -1.04 8.51 9.61
CA ASP A 64 -1.82 8.14 10.80
C ASP A 64 -3.16 8.90 10.87
N THR A 65 -3.13 10.21 10.65
CA THR A 65 -4.33 11.07 10.64
C THR A 65 -5.31 10.64 9.54
N VAL A 66 -4.82 10.49 8.31
CA VAL A 66 -5.65 10.06 7.16
C VAL A 66 -6.29 8.71 7.40
N LEU A 67 -5.53 7.73 7.90
CA LEU A 67 -6.08 6.40 8.20
C LEU A 67 -7.20 6.49 9.25
N LYS A 68 -7.05 7.30 10.29
CA LYS A 68 -8.10 7.50 11.31
C LYS A 68 -9.34 8.16 10.73
N GLU A 69 -9.18 9.18 9.89
CA GLU A 69 -10.28 9.87 9.21
C GLU A 69 -11.05 8.95 8.25
N CYS A 70 -10.34 8.04 7.58
CA CYS A 70 -10.92 6.97 6.76
C CYS A 70 -11.57 5.83 7.59
N GLY A 71 -11.56 5.93 8.92
CA GLY A 71 -12.19 4.97 9.83
C GLY A 71 -11.35 3.74 10.16
N PHE A 72 -10.07 3.70 9.77
CA PHE A 72 -9.17 2.63 10.19
C PHE A 72 -8.86 2.74 11.68
N LYS A 73 -8.72 1.58 12.32
CA LYS A 73 -8.33 1.45 13.74
C LYS A 73 -7.26 0.39 13.85
N VAL A 74 -6.31 0.59 14.76
CA VAL A 74 -5.33 -0.43 15.11
C VAL A 74 -6.07 -1.61 15.74
N ALA A 75 -5.93 -2.78 15.14
CA ALA A 75 -6.52 -4.02 15.64
C ALA A 75 -5.42 -4.92 16.22
N ALA A 76 -5.60 -5.37 17.46
CA ALA A 76 -4.65 -6.27 18.12
C ALA A 76 -4.65 -7.69 17.52
N ALA A 77 -5.75 -8.07 16.85
CA ALA A 77 -5.90 -9.35 16.18
C ALA A 77 -6.17 -9.14 14.69
N ARG A 78 -5.63 -10.02 13.84
CA ARG A 78 -5.96 -10.03 12.43
C ARG A 78 -7.46 -10.30 12.28
N PRO A 79 -8.23 -9.42 11.61
CA PRO A 79 -9.66 -9.67 11.41
C PRO A 79 -9.83 -11.01 10.68
N LYS A 80 -10.85 -11.78 11.10
CA LYS A 80 -11.26 -13.00 10.38
C LYS A 80 -11.46 -12.60 8.92
N GLN A 81 -10.71 -13.23 8.01
CA GLN A 81 -10.78 -12.92 6.58
C GLN A 81 -12.25 -13.02 6.15
N ALA A 82 -12.89 -11.87 5.91
CA ALA A 82 -14.12 -11.84 5.17
C ALA A 82 -13.79 -12.40 3.78
N ARG A 83 -14.58 -13.36 3.28
CA ARG A 83 -14.55 -13.75 1.87
C ARG A 83 -14.85 -12.48 1.05
N GLN A 84 -13.82 -11.81 0.57
CA GLN A 84 -13.97 -10.63 -0.26
C GLN A 84 -12.97 -10.73 -1.39
N GLU A 85 -13.51 -10.93 -2.58
CA GLU A 85 -12.78 -11.33 -3.78
C GLU A 85 -11.95 -10.19 -4.41
N ASN A 86 -12.01 -8.97 -3.87
CA ASN A 86 -11.41 -7.80 -4.52
C ASN A 86 -10.49 -6.99 -3.59
N TYR A 87 -9.26 -7.47 -3.41
CA TYR A 87 -8.16 -6.70 -2.80
C TYR A 87 -7.05 -6.43 -3.81
N VAL A 88 -6.41 -5.28 -3.70
CA VAL A 88 -5.13 -4.96 -4.36
C VAL A 88 -4.01 -4.95 -3.34
N LYS A 89 -2.83 -5.42 -3.77
CA LYS A 89 -1.58 -5.29 -3.04
C LYS A 89 -0.91 -4.01 -3.50
N VAL A 90 -0.67 -3.09 -2.57
CA VAL A 90 -0.03 -1.80 -2.83
C VAL A 90 1.34 -1.80 -2.16
N PRO A 91 2.43 -1.86 -2.94
CA PRO A 91 3.78 -1.80 -2.39
C PRO A 91 4.15 -0.37 -2.01
N ILE A 92 4.79 -0.21 -0.86
CA ILE A 92 5.40 1.04 -0.38
C ILE A 92 6.89 0.74 -0.14
N PRO A 93 7.78 1.16 -1.05
CA PRO A 93 9.21 0.94 -0.91
C PRO A 93 9.84 1.96 0.06
N PHE A 94 10.70 1.46 0.94
CA PHE A 94 11.56 2.22 1.83
C PHE A 94 13.01 1.89 1.51
N ARG A 95 13.88 2.90 1.60
CA ARG A 95 15.33 2.75 1.37
C ARG A 95 16.08 3.25 2.58
N ALA A 96 16.94 2.41 3.15
CA ALA A 96 17.84 2.83 4.22
C ALA A 96 19.07 3.52 3.63
N SER A 97 19.38 4.73 4.10
CA SER A 97 20.58 5.48 3.71
C SER A 97 21.83 5.06 4.48
N HIS A 98 21.68 4.36 5.60
CA HIS A 98 22.80 3.98 6.47
C HIS A 98 23.34 2.57 6.15
N LYS A 99 24.66 2.41 6.19
CA LYS A 99 25.30 1.08 6.13
C LYS A 99 25.11 0.40 7.49
N PRO A 100 24.66 -0.86 7.56
CA PRO A 100 24.60 -1.58 8.83
C PRO A 100 26.02 -1.79 9.36
N SER A 101 26.35 -1.18 10.50
CA SER A 101 27.59 -1.40 11.25
C SER A 101 27.47 -2.71 12.01
N TYR A 102 27.84 -3.84 11.41
CA TYR A 102 27.95 -5.10 12.15
C TYR A 102 29.21 -5.10 13.02
N ASN A 103 29.08 -4.70 14.29
CA ASN A 103 30.08 -5.02 15.32
C ASN A 103 29.63 -6.30 16.03
N VAL A 104 30.18 -7.44 15.65
CA VAL A 104 30.04 -8.70 16.41
C VAL A 104 31.37 -8.98 17.10
N SER A 105 31.50 -8.54 18.35
CA SER A 105 32.51 -9.07 19.26
C SER A 105 31.94 -10.34 19.90
N TYR A 106 32.37 -11.51 19.42
CA TYR A 106 32.20 -12.74 20.17
C TYR A 106 33.04 -12.64 21.44
N ASN A 107 32.40 -12.37 22.57
CA ASN A 107 33.00 -12.72 23.86
C ASN A 107 32.89 -14.24 23.96
N ALA A 108 33.99 -14.93 23.65
CA ALA A 108 34.18 -16.32 24.02
C ALA A 108 34.23 -16.39 25.55
N CYS A 109 33.18 -16.94 26.15
CA CYS A 109 33.21 -17.46 27.52
C CYS A 109 33.87 -18.83 27.54
#